data_AF-A0A9P4JKB5-F1
#
_entry.id   AF-A0A9P4JKB5-F1
#
_cell.length_a   1.000
_cell.length_b   1.000
_cell.length_c   1.000
_cell.angle_alpha   90.00
_cell.angle_beta   90.00
_cell.angle_gamma   90.00
#
_symmetry.space_group_name_H-M   'P 1'
#
loop_
_entity.id
_entity.type
_entity.pdbx_description
1 polymer ?
#
loop_
_entity_poly.entity_id
_entity_poly.type
_entity_poly.pdbx_seq_one_letter_code
_entity_poly.pdbx_strand_id
1 'polypeptide(L)'
;MDDYEEAVLFTFALLESRLERIEYLLNGPKAEPDTKLLTVPERIKKLEQSLKELSAKTALLTEVQTLVSNHSDLLTPPPNDENGAGLDPAQKCAIVLSRAPDFASTASQLKSLDDQQIPQSDGFAKLAKLRPRIAEAEERHLKQALEIADLRRKSGMVVSRFKHIFVLGQARCWAEYHDRVLKGERTVRRIEVKKEQKKEEI
;
A
#
# COMPACT_ATOMS: atom_id res chain seq x y z
N MET A 1 -25.68 -47.47 -40.70
CA MET A 1 -24.75 -46.97 -39.68
C MET A 1 -25.34 -47.48 -38.41
N ASP A 2 -24.78 -48.59 -37.93
CA ASP A 2 -25.34 -49.29 -36.78
C ASP A 2 -25.19 -48.37 -35.56
N ASP A 3 -26.22 -48.27 -34.70
CA ASP A 3 -26.21 -47.42 -33.49
C ASP A 3 -24.95 -47.63 -32.62
N TYR A 4 -24.36 -48.82 -32.74
CA TYR A 4 -23.08 -49.19 -32.14
C TYR A 4 -21.90 -48.40 -32.70
N GLU A 5 -21.80 -48.22 -34.02
CA GLU A 5 -20.73 -47.45 -34.67
C GLU A 5 -20.79 -45.97 -34.27
N GLU A 6 -21.98 -45.40 -34.13
CA GLU A 6 -22.17 -44.01 -33.70
C GLU A 6 -21.80 -43.81 -32.22
N ALA A 7 -22.23 -44.72 -31.34
CA ALA A 7 -21.83 -44.70 -29.93
C ALA A 7 -20.31 -44.84 -29.75
N VAL A 8 -19.68 -45.68 -30.57
CA VAL A 8 -18.23 -45.87 -30.59
C VAL A 8 -17.51 -44.59 -31.04
N LEU A 9 -17.97 -43.91 -32.10
CA LEU A 9 -17.39 -42.64 -32.53
C LEU A 9 -17.56 -41.52 -31.49
N PHE A 10 -18.73 -41.46 -30.83
CA PHE A 10 -19.00 -40.46 -29.79
C PHE A 10 -18.10 -40.65 -28.57
N THR A 11 -17.95 -41.90 -28.10
CA THR A 11 -17.06 -42.21 -26.98
C THR A 11 -15.60 -41.89 -27.31
N PHE A 12 -15.17 -42.12 -28.56
CA PHE A 12 -13.82 -41.73 -28.99
C PHE A 12 -13.61 -40.21 -29.04
N ALA A 13 -14.55 -39.45 -29.57
CA ALA A 13 -14.47 -37.98 -29.57
C ALA A 13 -14.43 -37.41 -28.14
N LEU A 14 -15.17 -38.03 -27.22
CA LEU A 14 -15.15 -37.67 -25.80
C LEU A 14 -13.79 -37.99 -25.16
N LEU A 15 -13.17 -39.11 -25.50
CA LEU A 15 -11.85 -39.48 -24.99
C LEU A 15 -10.74 -38.58 -25.57
N GLU A 16 -10.79 -38.26 -26.86
CA GLU A 16 -9.87 -37.31 -27.52
C GLU A 16 -9.94 -35.93 -26.83
N SER A 17 -11.13 -35.36 -26.69
CA SER A 17 -11.30 -34.04 -26.06
C SER A 17 -10.88 -34.00 -24.58
N ARG A 18 -11.10 -35.08 -23.83
CA ARG A 18 -10.66 -35.18 -22.43
C ARG A 18 -9.14 -35.27 -22.32
N LEU A 19 -8.49 -36.00 -23.22
CA LEU A 19 -7.03 -36.11 -23.25
C LEU A 19 -6.40 -34.77 -23.63
N GLU A 20 -6.93 -34.07 -24.65
CA GLU A 20 -6.49 -32.74 -25.03
C GLU A 20 -6.60 -31.73 -23.89
N ARG A 21 -7.68 -31.78 -23.11
CA ARG A 21 -7.86 -30.91 -21.94
C ARG A 21 -6.83 -31.20 -20.85
N ILE A 22 -6.49 -32.46 -20.61
CA ILE A 22 -5.48 -32.85 -19.62
C ILE A 22 -4.09 -32.40 -20.10
N GLU A 23 -3.78 -32.57 -21.39
CA GLU A 23 -2.53 -32.09 -21.99
C GLU A 23 -2.43 -30.56 -21.93
N TYR A 24 -3.52 -29.84 -22.21
CA TYR A 24 -3.58 -28.37 -22.08
C TYR A 24 -3.29 -27.90 -20.64
N LEU A 25 -3.85 -28.59 -19.65
CA LEU A 25 -3.64 -28.23 -18.23
C LEU A 25 -2.21 -28.53 -17.75
N LEU A 26 -1.58 -29.58 -18.27
CA LEU A 26 -0.23 -29.99 -17.87
C LEU A 26 0.89 -29.25 -18.62
N ASN A 27 0.68 -28.93 -19.90
CA ASN A 27 1.73 -28.41 -20.78
C ASN A 27 1.45 -27.00 -21.32
N GLY A 28 0.25 -26.45 -21.10
CA GLY A 28 -0.17 -25.14 -21.62
C GLY A 28 -0.67 -25.19 -23.07
N PRO A 29 -0.99 -24.02 -23.67
CA PRO A 29 -1.60 -23.95 -25.00
C PRO A 29 -0.67 -24.50 -26.09
N LYS A 30 -1.14 -25.51 -26.81
CA LYS A 30 -0.49 -26.10 -27.98
C LYS A 30 -1.22 -25.64 -29.26
N ALA A 31 -0.50 -25.54 -30.37
CA ALA A 31 -1.12 -25.25 -31.67
C ALA A 31 -2.05 -26.39 -32.09
N GLU A 32 -3.21 -26.07 -32.67
CA GLU A 32 -4.24 -27.05 -33.01
C GLU A 32 -3.72 -28.20 -33.89
N PRO A 33 -4.13 -29.45 -33.64
CA PRO A 33 -3.73 -30.57 -34.47
C PRO A 33 -4.45 -30.57 -35.83
N ASP A 34 -3.70 -30.90 -36.88
CA ASP A 34 -4.19 -31.18 -38.24
C ASP A 34 -5.42 -32.11 -38.20
N THR A 35 -6.58 -31.59 -38.62
CA THR A 35 -7.88 -32.29 -38.72
C THR A 35 -7.93 -33.24 -39.91
N LYS A 36 -6.98 -34.19 -40.00
CA LYS A 36 -7.05 -35.28 -40.98
C LYS A 36 -7.91 -36.40 -40.42
N LEU A 37 -8.94 -36.80 -41.18
CA LEU A 37 -9.88 -37.88 -40.86
C LEU A 37 -9.13 -39.22 -40.83
N LEU A 38 -8.60 -39.59 -39.67
CA LEU A 38 -7.93 -40.86 -39.42
C LEU A 38 -8.97 -41.98 -39.30
N THR A 39 -8.64 -43.18 -39.80
CA THR A 39 -9.51 -44.35 -39.62
C THR A 39 -9.53 -44.77 -38.14
N VAL A 40 -10.63 -45.38 -37.67
CA VAL A 40 -10.82 -45.79 -36.26
C VAL A 40 -9.60 -46.51 -35.63
N PRO A 41 -8.96 -47.50 -36.29
CA PRO A 41 -7.78 -48.16 -35.70
C PRO A 41 -6.54 -47.27 -35.59
N GLU A 42 -6.40 -46.27 -36.47
CA GLU A 42 -5.30 -45.30 -36.42
C GLU A 42 -5.50 -44.28 -35.29
N ARG A 43 -6.76 -43.89 -35.03
CA ARG A 43 -7.12 -43.01 -33.90
C ARG A 43 -6.82 -43.69 -32.56
N ILE A 44 -7.14 -44.97 -32.42
CA ILE A 44 -6.82 -45.76 -31.22
C ILE A 44 -5.31 -45.81 -31.00
N LYS A 45 -4.52 -46.11 -32.04
CA LYS A 45 -3.06 -46.14 -31.94
C LYS A 45 -2.48 -44.77 -31.55
N LYS A 46 -3.04 -43.68 -32.08
CA LYS A 46 -2.63 -42.31 -31.73
C LYS A 46 -2.93 -41.98 -30.27
N LEU A 47 -4.13 -42.33 -29.79
CA LEU A 47 -4.53 -42.15 -28.40
C LEU A 47 -3.67 -42.98 -27.44
N GLU A 48 -3.35 -44.22 -27.79
CA GLU A 48 -2.46 -45.06 -26.99
C GLU A 48 -1.03 -44.52 -26.97
N GLN A 49 -0.52 -43.99 -28.09
CA GLN A 49 0.78 -43.37 -28.15
C GLN A 49 0.84 -42.08 -27.33
N SER A 50 -0.18 -41.21 -27.42
CA SER A 50 -0.22 -39.97 -26.64
C SER A 50 -0.37 -40.24 -25.15
N LEU A 51 -1.15 -41.26 -24.75
CA LEU A 51 -1.27 -41.67 -23.36
C LEU A 51 0.04 -42.26 -22.83
N LYS A 52 0.72 -43.11 -23.61
CA LYS A 52 2.04 -43.64 -23.26
C LYS A 52 3.08 -42.52 -23.12
N GLU A 53 3.11 -41.58 -24.05
CA GLU A 53 3.98 -40.40 -23.97
C GLU A 53 3.68 -39.54 -22.73
N LEU A 54 2.40 -39.30 -22.43
CA LEU A 54 1.99 -38.50 -21.27
C LEU A 54 2.38 -39.20 -19.96
N SER A 55 2.17 -40.53 -19.89
CA SER A 55 2.59 -41.33 -18.74
C SER A 55 4.10 -41.34 -18.55
N ALA A 56 4.89 -41.33 -19.64
CA ALA A 56 6.34 -41.27 -19.57
C ALA A 56 6.86 -39.87 -19.18
N LYS A 57 6.15 -38.80 -19.55
CA LYS A 57 6.53 -37.41 -19.26
C LYS A 57 6.16 -36.95 -17.86
N THR A 58 5.24 -37.62 -17.16
CA THR A 58 4.68 -37.12 -15.90
C THR A 58 4.73 -38.15 -14.76
N ALA A 59 5.74 -38.03 -13.88
CA ALA A 59 5.77 -38.73 -12.58
C ALA A 59 4.59 -38.34 -11.66
N LEU A 60 3.91 -37.24 -11.99
CA LEU A 60 2.72 -36.76 -11.30
C LEU A 60 1.52 -37.70 -11.45
N LEU A 61 1.41 -38.47 -12.54
CA LEU A 61 0.28 -39.38 -12.72
C LEU A 61 0.38 -40.56 -11.75
N THR A 62 1.59 -41.08 -11.53
CA THR A 62 1.84 -42.09 -10.48
C THR A 62 1.60 -41.51 -9.10
N GLU A 63 2.01 -40.26 -8.84
CA GLU A 63 1.76 -39.60 -7.55
C GLU A 63 0.27 -39.37 -7.31
N VAL A 64 -0.48 -38.89 -8.31
CA VAL A 64 -1.94 -38.74 -8.24
C VAL A 64 -2.62 -40.08 -8.03
N GLN A 65 -2.17 -41.15 -8.68
CA GLN A 65 -2.72 -42.48 -8.47
C GLN A 65 -2.47 -42.98 -7.04
N THR A 66 -1.27 -42.74 -6.48
CA THR A 66 -0.99 -43.04 -5.07
C THR A 66 -1.77 -42.14 -4.11
N LEU A 67 -2.00 -40.87 -4.48
CA LEU A 67 -2.76 -39.93 -3.66
C LEU A 67 -4.24 -40.31 -3.63
N VAL A 68 -4.80 -40.70 -4.78
CA VAL A 68 -6.18 -41.19 -4.91
C VAL A 68 -6.36 -42.50 -4.14
N SER A 69 -5.38 -43.41 -4.17
CA SER A 69 -5.47 -44.65 -3.38
C SER A 69 -5.33 -44.39 -1.88
N ASN A 70 -4.49 -43.43 -1.47
CA ASN A 70 -4.26 -43.11 -0.06
C ASN A 70 -5.37 -42.23 0.53
N HIS A 71 -6.07 -41.46 -0.31
CA HIS A 71 -7.07 -40.48 0.10
C HIS A 71 -8.36 -40.60 -0.72
N SER A 72 -8.88 -41.82 -0.89
CA SER A 72 -10.19 -42.07 -1.51
C SER A 72 -11.35 -41.40 -0.73
N ASP A 73 -11.12 -41.09 0.53
CA ASP A 73 -12.05 -40.39 1.43
C ASP A 73 -12.22 -38.91 1.06
N LEU A 74 -11.22 -38.27 0.42
CA LEU A 74 -11.33 -36.88 -0.03
C LEU A 74 -12.16 -36.72 -1.31
N LEU A 75 -12.32 -37.81 -2.07
CA LEU A 75 -13.05 -37.83 -3.34
C LEU A 75 -14.46 -38.38 -3.20
N THR A 76 -14.75 -39.02 -2.06
CA THR A 76 -16.10 -39.42 -1.70
C THR A 76 -16.68 -38.27 -0.87
N PRO A 77 -17.61 -37.46 -1.40
CA PRO A 77 -18.28 -36.48 -0.55
C PRO A 77 -18.89 -37.24 0.65
N PRO A 78 -18.79 -36.72 1.88
CA PRO A 78 -19.45 -37.37 3.01
C PRO A 78 -20.92 -37.57 2.64
N PRO A 79 -21.52 -38.73 2.97
CA PRO A 79 -22.93 -38.97 2.65
C PRO A 79 -23.72 -37.80 3.22
N ASN A 80 -24.43 -37.10 2.33
CA ASN A 80 -25.18 -35.88 2.61
C ASN A 80 -25.66 -35.81 4.06
N ASP A 81 -25.20 -34.80 4.81
CA ASP A 81 -25.83 -34.37 6.06
C ASP A 81 -27.25 -33.84 5.73
N GLU A 82 -28.18 -34.74 5.41
CA GLU A 82 -29.60 -34.43 5.18
C GLU A 82 -30.28 -33.93 6.47
N ASN A 83 -29.60 -33.94 7.62
CA ASN A 83 -30.15 -33.48 8.88
C ASN A 83 -29.26 -32.41 9.51
N GLY A 84 -29.47 -31.17 9.11
CA GLY A 84 -28.87 -29.99 9.75
C GLY A 84 -28.85 -30.09 11.27
N ALA A 85 -27.63 -30.09 11.82
CA ALA A 85 -27.27 -30.04 13.24
C ALA A 85 -27.87 -31.10 14.18
N GLY A 86 -28.68 -32.07 13.71
CA GLY A 86 -29.32 -33.06 14.58
C GLY A 86 -30.34 -32.51 15.59
N LEU A 87 -30.80 -31.26 15.43
CA LEU A 87 -31.82 -30.67 16.29
C LEU A 87 -33.24 -31.10 15.88
N ASP A 88 -34.05 -31.48 16.88
CA ASP A 88 -35.47 -31.78 16.73
C ASP A 88 -36.24 -30.55 16.19
N PRO A 89 -37.25 -30.71 15.30
CA PRO A 89 -38.04 -29.60 14.76
C PRO A 89 -38.61 -28.65 15.82
N ALA A 90 -38.98 -29.14 17.00
CA ALA A 90 -39.46 -28.28 18.09
C ALA A 90 -38.35 -27.39 18.65
N GLN A 91 -37.12 -27.91 18.75
CA GLN A 91 -35.94 -27.16 19.19
C GLN A 91 -35.53 -26.09 18.17
N LYS A 92 -35.63 -26.41 16.86
CA LYS A 92 -35.41 -25.45 15.78
C LYS A 92 -36.40 -24.29 15.87
N CYS A 93 -37.69 -24.57 16.08
CA CYS A 93 -38.70 -23.52 16.28
C CYS A 93 -38.43 -22.69 17.54
N ALA A 94 -38.02 -23.30 18.65
CA ALA A 94 -37.69 -22.58 19.88
C ALA A 94 -36.52 -21.61 19.67
N ILE A 95 -35.48 -22.02 18.93
CA ILE A 95 -34.34 -21.16 18.59
C ILE A 95 -34.79 -20.01 17.70
N VAL A 96 -35.56 -20.29 16.64
CA VAL A 96 -36.06 -19.25 15.73
C VAL A 96 -36.94 -18.24 16.48
N LEU A 97 -37.84 -18.71 17.36
CA LEU A 97 -38.68 -17.84 18.18
C LEU A 97 -37.85 -17.01 19.17
N SER A 98 -36.79 -17.59 19.76
CA SER A 98 -35.88 -16.86 20.65
C SER A 98 -35.11 -15.75 19.94
N ARG A 99 -34.75 -15.96 18.67
CA ARG A 99 -33.97 -15.02 17.85
C ARG A 99 -34.84 -14.12 16.96
N ALA A 100 -36.14 -14.37 16.90
CA ALA A 100 -37.12 -13.62 16.12
C ALA A 100 -37.04 -12.08 16.29
N PRO A 101 -36.96 -11.52 17.52
CA PRO A 101 -36.88 -10.06 17.67
C PRO A 101 -35.59 -9.47 17.08
N ASP A 102 -34.51 -10.25 17.05
CA ASP A 102 -33.23 -9.79 16.53
C ASP A 102 -33.16 -9.79 15.00
N PHE A 103 -34.01 -10.57 14.33
CA PHE A 103 -34.13 -10.46 12.88
C PHE A 103 -34.74 -9.13 12.47
N ALA A 104 -35.72 -8.62 13.23
CA ALA A 104 -36.29 -7.30 12.98
C ALA A 104 -35.27 -6.18 13.25
N SER A 105 -34.46 -6.29 14.32
CA SER A 105 -33.44 -5.30 14.65
C SER A 105 -32.30 -5.28 13.63
N THR A 106 -31.81 -6.45 13.22
CA THR A 106 -30.78 -6.56 12.17
C THR A 106 -31.27 -6.13 10.80
N ALA A 107 -32.52 -6.44 10.43
CA ALA A 107 -33.13 -5.93 9.20
C ALA A 107 -33.23 -4.39 9.22
N SER A 108 -33.61 -3.80 10.36
CA SER A 108 -33.63 -2.34 10.52
C SER A 108 -32.22 -1.73 10.42
N GLN A 109 -31.20 -2.39 10.97
CA GLN A 109 -29.80 -1.93 10.88
C GLN A 109 -29.27 -2.03 9.45
N LEU A 110 -29.53 -3.14 8.76
CA LEU A 110 -29.13 -3.30 7.35
C LEU A 110 -29.83 -2.29 6.46
N LYS A 111 -31.12 -2.03 6.69
CA LYS A 111 -31.85 -0.97 5.99
C LYS A 111 -31.27 0.41 6.28
N SER A 112 -30.90 0.68 7.54
CA SER A 112 -30.22 1.93 7.89
C SER A 112 -28.83 2.05 7.24
N LEU A 113 -28.12 0.94 6.98
CA LEU A 113 -26.85 0.93 6.25
C LEU A 113 -27.04 1.11 4.74
N ASP A 114 -28.13 0.55 4.19
CA ASP A 114 -28.49 0.73 2.78
C ASP A 114 -28.95 2.17 2.50
N ASP A 115 -29.67 2.78 3.43
CA ASP A 115 -30.07 4.19 3.40
C ASP A 115 -28.86 5.15 3.56
N GLN A 116 -27.73 4.67 4.10
CA GLN A 116 -26.49 5.43 4.12
C GLN A 116 -25.86 5.45 2.73
N GLN A 117 -26.00 6.59 2.05
CA GLN A 117 -25.29 6.83 0.80
C GLN A 117 -23.78 6.76 1.04
N ILE A 118 -23.15 5.68 0.57
CA ILE A 118 -21.70 5.57 0.55
C ILE A 118 -21.18 6.71 -0.33
N PRO A 119 -20.30 7.59 0.19
CA PRO A 119 -19.78 8.70 -0.60
C PRO A 119 -19.09 8.18 -1.85
N GLN A 120 -19.33 8.87 -2.97
CA GLN A 120 -18.80 8.50 -4.29
C GLN A 120 -17.28 8.29 -4.22
N SER A 121 -16.82 7.13 -4.69
CA SER A 121 -15.41 6.70 -4.63
C SER A 121 -14.45 7.62 -5.40
N ASP A 122 -14.99 8.44 -6.30
CA ASP A 122 -14.28 9.48 -7.05
C ASP A 122 -13.51 10.46 -6.15
N GLY A 123 -14.08 10.81 -4.99
CA GLY A 123 -13.42 11.70 -4.02
C GLY A 123 -12.15 11.05 -3.46
N PHE A 124 -12.24 9.80 -3.05
CA PHE A 124 -11.11 9.04 -2.52
C PHE A 124 -10.06 8.75 -3.59
N ALA A 125 -10.48 8.46 -4.83
CA ALA A 125 -9.57 8.29 -5.95
C ALA A 125 -8.77 9.58 -6.25
N LYS A 126 -9.42 10.75 -6.16
CA LYS A 126 -8.74 12.05 -6.29
C LYS A 126 -7.74 12.28 -5.16
N LEU A 127 -8.09 11.95 -3.91
CA LEU A 127 -7.18 12.05 -2.77
C LEU A 127 -5.96 11.13 -2.92
N ALA A 128 -6.17 9.89 -3.37
CA ALA A 128 -5.09 8.96 -3.64
C ALA A 128 -4.13 9.49 -4.72
N LYS A 129 -4.68 10.13 -5.77
CA LYS A 129 -3.88 10.77 -6.83
C LYS A 129 -3.08 11.99 -6.34
N LEU A 130 -3.52 12.69 -5.30
CA LEU A 130 -2.82 13.85 -4.75
C LEU A 130 -1.65 13.50 -3.84
N ARG A 131 -1.64 12.28 -3.26
CA ARG A 131 -0.59 11.81 -2.34
C ARG A 131 0.85 12.03 -2.83
N PRO A 132 1.25 11.67 -4.07
CA PRO A 132 2.63 11.92 -4.54
C PRO A 132 2.95 13.42 -4.59
N ARG A 133 1.99 14.26 -5.00
CA ARG A 133 2.18 15.72 -5.08
C ARG A 133 2.39 16.36 -3.70
N ILE A 134 1.75 15.80 -2.67
CA ILE A 134 1.96 16.20 -1.28
C ILE A 134 3.37 15.82 -0.82
N ALA A 135 3.81 14.58 -1.08
CA ALA A 135 5.15 14.12 -0.73
C ALA A 135 6.26 14.96 -1.40
N GLU A 136 6.10 15.31 -2.68
CA GLU A 136 7.04 16.20 -3.38
C GLU A 136 7.06 17.62 -2.79
N ALA A 137 5.91 18.12 -2.33
CA ALA A 137 5.82 19.43 -1.68
C ALA A 137 6.50 19.40 -0.31
N GLU A 138 6.30 18.35 0.47
CA GLU A 138 6.95 18.13 1.77
C GLU A 138 8.47 18.09 1.64
N GLU A 139 8.99 17.37 0.63
CA GLU A 139 10.43 17.32 0.37
C GLU A 139 11.00 18.70 0.03
N ARG A 140 10.29 19.49 -0.79
CA ARG A 140 10.66 20.88 -1.09
C ARG A 140 10.64 21.76 0.15
N HIS A 141 9.61 21.63 0.99
CA HIS A 141 9.52 22.36 2.25
C HIS A 141 10.67 22.03 3.20
N LEU A 142 11.07 20.76 3.28
CA LEU A 142 12.20 20.33 4.11
C LEU A 142 13.51 20.96 3.61
N LYS A 143 13.78 20.91 2.30
CA LYS A 143 14.96 21.56 1.70
C LYS A 143 14.99 23.06 1.98
N GLN A 144 13.88 23.75 1.77
CA GLN A 144 13.75 25.18 2.07
C GLN A 144 13.96 25.49 3.56
N ALA A 145 13.44 24.66 4.46
CA ALA A 145 13.61 24.86 5.90
C ALA A 145 15.08 24.76 6.32
N LEU A 146 15.84 23.82 5.74
CA LEU A 146 17.27 23.68 5.98
C LEU A 146 18.04 24.90 5.46
N GLU A 147 17.77 25.34 4.24
CA GLU A 147 18.41 26.53 3.66
C GLU A 147 18.13 27.79 4.49
N ILE A 148 16.88 27.97 4.93
CA ILE A 148 16.48 29.09 5.77
C ILE A 148 17.20 29.03 7.12
N ALA A 149 17.34 27.85 7.72
CA ALA A 149 18.06 27.68 8.98
C ALA A 149 19.54 28.07 8.84
N ASP A 150 20.19 27.62 7.77
CA ASP A 150 21.59 27.96 7.48
C ASP A 150 21.79 29.45 7.20
N LEU A 151 20.89 30.06 6.41
CA LEU A 151 20.92 31.49 6.13
C LEU A 151 20.70 32.31 7.40
N ARG A 152 19.77 31.90 8.27
CA ARG A 152 19.54 32.55 9.58
C ARG A 152 20.78 32.45 10.46
N ARG A 153 21.44 31.29 10.50
CA ARG A 153 22.70 31.11 11.25
C ARG A 153 23.79 32.04 10.73
N LYS A 154 24.03 32.07 9.42
CA LYS A 154 25.04 32.92 8.78
C LYS A 154 24.75 34.40 8.99
N SER A 155 23.50 34.81 8.78
CA SER A 155 23.05 36.19 9.03
C SER A 155 23.22 36.58 10.49
N GLY A 156 22.83 35.70 11.42
CA GLY A 156 23.03 35.93 12.87
C GLY A 156 24.48 36.16 13.24
N MET A 157 25.42 35.40 12.67
CA MET A 157 26.86 35.61 12.90
C MET A 157 27.34 36.97 12.37
N VAL A 158 26.94 37.35 11.15
CA VAL A 158 27.32 38.64 10.55
C VAL A 158 26.75 39.80 11.35
N VAL A 159 25.46 39.75 11.71
CA VAL A 159 24.81 40.79 12.52
C VAL A 159 25.44 40.89 13.91
N SER A 160 25.75 39.76 14.55
CA SER A 160 26.42 39.75 15.84
C SER A 160 27.80 40.40 15.77
N ARG A 161 28.60 40.04 14.75
CA ARG A 161 29.92 40.63 14.52
C ARG A 161 29.81 42.13 14.24
N PHE A 162 28.85 42.54 13.42
CA PHE A 162 28.61 43.95 13.11
C PHE A 162 28.30 44.75 14.38
N LYS A 163 27.37 44.25 15.21
CA LYS A 163 27.00 44.90 16.48
C LYS A 163 28.19 45.01 17.44
N HIS A 164 28.99 43.95 17.58
CA HIS A 164 30.15 43.98 18.47
C HIS A 164 31.22 44.98 18.02
N ILE A 165 31.57 44.97 16.73
CA ILE A 165 32.67 45.79 16.22
C ILE A 165 32.23 47.23 16.00
N PHE A 166 31.16 47.43 15.22
CA PHE A 166 30.80 48.77 14.75
C PHE A 166 29.93 49.52 15.75
N VAL A 167 29.05 48.84 16.49
CA VAL A 167 28.19 49.53 17.45
C VAL A 167 28.88 49.61 18.81
N LEU A 168 29.16 48.47 19.44
CA LEU A 168 29.74 48.45 20.78
C LEU A 168 31.19 48.93 20.80
N GLY A 169 32.01 48.53 19.82
CA GLY A 169 33.40 48.97 19.71
C GLY A 169 33.50 50.49 19.56
N GLN A 170 32.75 51.09 18.62
CA GLN A 170 32.75 52.54 18.44
C GLN A 170 32.15 53.27 19.64
N ALA A 171 31.07 52.76 20.23
CA ALA A 171 30.47 53.38 21.41
C ALA A 171 31.46 53.46 22.59
N ARG A 172 32.30 52.43 22.78
CA ARG A 172 33.37 52.45 23.80
C ARG A 172 34.41 53.53 23.50
N CYS A 173 34.90 53.61 22.26
CA CYS A 173 35.85 54.65 21.85
C CYS A 173 35.26 56.05 22.04
N TRP A 174 34.00 56.26 21.64
CA TRP A 174 33.30 57.53 21.83
C TRP A 174 33.14 57.90 23.30
N ALA A 175 32.77 56.93 24.15
CA ALA A 175 32.65 57.17 25.59
C ALA A 175 33.99 57.57 26.21
N GLU A 176 35.09 56.92 25.82
CA GLU A 176 36.43 57.26 26.29
C GLU A 176 36.85 58.66 25.83
N TYR A 177 36.64 59.00 24.56
CA TYR A 177 36.92 60.35 24.06
C TYR A 177 36.08 61.40 24.78
N HIS A 178 34.80 61.12 25.02
CA HIS A 178 33.93 62.03 25.75
C HIS A 178 34.41 62.26 27.18
N ASP A 179 34.81 61.21 27.89
CA ASP A 179 35.36 61.33 29.25
C ASP A 179 36.68 62.14 29.27
N ARG A 180 37.55 61.94 28.27
CA ARG A 180 38.79 62.74 28.11
C ARG A 180 38.48 64.22 27.86
N VAL A 181 37.52 64.52 26.99
CA VAL A 181 37.09 65.90 26.71
C VAL A 181 36.48 66.54 27.95
N LEU A 182 35.62 65.84 28.67
CA LEU A 182 35.02 66.32 29.93
C LEU A 182 36.10 66.60 31.00
N LYS A 183 37.10 65.72 31.13
CA LYS A 183 38.24 65.97 32.03
C LYS A 183 39.00 67.23 31.62
N GLY A 184 39.28 67.41 30.33
CA GLY A 184 39.90 68.61 29.78
C GLY A 184 39.09 69.87 30.06
N GLU A 185 37.79 69.86 29.76
CA GLU A 185 36.86 70.98 30.02
C GLU A 185 36.86 71.35 31.50
N ARG A 186 36.75 70.37 32.41
CA ARG A 186 36.81 70.62 33.86
C ARG A 186 38.13 71.27 34.27
N THR A 187 39.27 70.88 33.68
CA THR A 187 40.55 71.52 33.97
C THR A 187 40.63 72.95 33.47
N VAL A 188 40.15 73.23 32.24
CA VAL A 188 40.11 74.58 31.68
C VAL A 188 39.21 75.48 32.53
N ARG A 189 38.01 75.03 32.87
CA ARG A 189 37.07 75.77 33.73
C ARG A 189 37.66 76.10 35.10
N ARG A 190 38.41 75.17 35.71
CA ARG A 190 39.12 75.44 36.98
C ARG A 190 40.19 76.53 36.83
N ILE A 191 40.87 76.60 35.68
CA ILE A 191 41.89 77.62 35.41
C ILE A 191 41.22 78.98 35.14
N GLU A 192 40.12 78.99 34.39
CA GLU A 192 39.35 80.21 34.10
C GLU A 192 38.81 80.83 35.38
N VAL A 193 38.16 80.06 36.25
CA VAL A 193 37.69 80.54 37.56
C VAL A 193 38.84 81.12 38.39
N LYS A 194 40.00 80.46 38.42
CA LYS A 194 41.19 80.98 39.12
C LYS A 194 41.72 82.28 38.50
N LYS A 195 41.61 82.46 37.18
CA LYS A 195 41.99 83.69 36.49
C LYS A 195 41.01 84.83 36.77
N GLU A 196 39.71 84.54 36.82
CA GLU A 196 38.68 85.51 37.18
C GLU A 196 38.87 86.00 38.61
N GLN A 197 39.04 85.09 39.57
CA GLN A 197 39.34 85.45 40.97
C GLN A 197 40.59 86.33 41.09
N LYS A 198 41.67 86.00 40.37
CA LYS A 198 42.88 86.84 40.34
C LYS A 198 42.68 88.22 39.69
N LYS A 199 41.70 88.37 38.79
CA LYS A 199 41.36 89.67 38.20
C LYS A 199 40.51 90.51 39.14
N GLU A 200 39.70 89.89 39.99
CA GLU A 200 38.89 90.58 41.01
C GLU A 200 39.72 91.03 42.23
N GLU A 201 40.88 90.40 42.47
CA GLU A 201 41.81 90.73 43.56
C GLU A 201 42.81 91.87 43.22
N ILE A 202 42.80 92.41 41.99
CA ILE A 202 43.63 93.54 41.52
C ILE A 202 42.77 94.78 41.31
#